data_AF-A0A0C3GJ75-F1
#
_entry.id   AF-A0A0C3GJ75-F1
#
_cell.length_a   1.000
_cell.length_b   1.000
_cell.length_c   1.000
_cell.angle_alpha   90.00
_cell.angle_beta   90.00
_cell.angle_gamma   90.00
#
_symmetry.space_group_name_H-M   'P 1'
#
loop_
_entity.id
_entity.type
_entity.pdbx_description
1 polymer ?
#
loop_
_entity_poly.entity_id
_entity_poly.type
_entity_poly.pdbx_seq_one_letter_code
_entity_poly.pdbx_strand_id
1 'polypeptide(L)'
;TNLQNDALLHRLVHTKLLSGSLNSELELTPAQRKKALAGRILEVSAGVKLGKGEKVVRETERNKAAKQVREGLLAKKKEREKNELEEAKNLGNYHPTLKKLFESSSSSATSSKKRDRGIKMGVGRFSGGMLKLSREEISAAQGSGTRGRTSRGRGGSRGRGRKTT
;
A
#
# COMPACT_ATOMS: atom_id res chain seq x y z
N THR A 1 8.43 -13.92 30.37
CA THR A 1 8.07 -12.61 30.97
C THR A 1 8.22 -11.47 29.96
N ASN A 2 9.39 -11.27 29.36
CA ASN A 2 9.63 -10.15 28.41
C ASN A 2 8.71 -10.15 27.19
N LEU A 3 8.47 -11.32 26.56
CA LEU A 3 7.57 -11.42 25.41
C LEU A 3 6.12 -11.02 25.72
N GLN A 4 5.66 -11.27 26.95
CA GLN A 4 4.32 -10.85 27.37
C GLN A 4 4.27 -9.35 27.59
N ASN A 5 5.32 -8.77 28.18
CA ASN A 5 5.47 -7.32 28.36
C ASN A 5 5.57 -6.60 27.00
N ASP A 6 6.32 -7.15 26.05
CA ASP A 6 6.44 -6.61 24.69
C ASP A 6 5.11 -6.71 23.93
N ALA A 7 4.37 -7.80 24.10
CA ALA A 7 3.03 -7.93 23.52
C ALA A 7 2.03 -6.93 24.14
N LEU A 8 2.12 -6.67 25.45
CA LEU A 8 1.33 -5.66 26.13
C LEU A 8 1.72 -4.25 25.69
N LEU A 9 3.02 -3.96 25.56
CA LEU A 9 3.54 -2.69 25.04
C LEU A 9 3.08 -2.47 23.60
N HIS A 10 3.24 -3.47 22.73
CA HIS A 10 2.78 -3.40 21.34
C HIS A 10 1.28 -3.12 21.27
N ARG A 11 0.49 -3.77 22.14
CA ARG A 11 -0.93 -3.44 22.29
C ARG A 11 -1.09 -1.98 22.73
N LEU A 12 -0.42 -1.50 23.77
CA LEU A 12 -0.53 -0.13 24.28
C LEU A 12 -0.11 0.96 23.28
N VAL A 13 0.90 0.70 22.45
CA VAL A 13 1.39 1.65 21.43
C VAL A 13 0.43 1.72 20.25
N HIS A 14 -0.11 0.57 19.81
CA HIS A 14 -0.95 0.51 18.62
C HIS A 14 -2.43 0.73 18.90
N THR A 15 -2.92 0.25 20.04
CA THR A 15 -4.24 0.62 20.53
C THR A 15 -4.08 1.96 21.22
N LYS A 16 -4.84 2.96 20.80
CA LYS A 16 -4.93 4.25 21.49
C LYS A 16 -5.64 4.09 22.85
N LEU A 17 -5.24 3.15 23.71
CA LEU A 17 -5.86 2.89 25.02
C LEU A 17 -5.87 4.17 25.86
N LEU A 18 -4.88 5.03 25.66
CA LEU A 18 -4.67 6.31 26.32
C LEU A 18 -4.83 7.55 25.41
N SER A 19 -5.58 7.52 24.30
CA SER A 19 -5.51 8.68 23.36
C SER A 19 -6.84 9.13 22.76
N GLY A 20 -7.97 8.89 23.43
CA GLY A 20 -9.19 9.59 23.01
C GLY A 20 -10.46 9.21 23.75
N SER A 21 -10.85 7.94 23.73
CA SER A 21 -12.18 7.58 24.25
C SER A 21 -12.24 7.34 25.75
N LEU A 22 -11.10 7.13 26.42
CA LEU A 22 -10.99 6.91 27.88
C LEU A 22 -10.30 8.05 28.61
N ASN A 23 -9.61 8.95 27.90
CA ASN A 23 -9.01 10.13 28.52
C ASN A 23 -10.07 11.22 28.55
N SER A 24 -10.55 11.56 29.74
CA SER A 24 -11.47 12.69 29.97
C SER A 24 -10.84 14.04 29.66
N GLU A 25 -9.50 14.13 29.66
CA GLU A 25 -8.73 15.34 29.33
C GLU A 25 -8.74 15.67 27.83
N LEU A 26 -8.96 14.66 26.98
CA LEU A 26 -9.20 14.90 25.56
C LEU A 26 -10.68 15.26 25.41
N GLU A 27 -10.96 16.53 25.14
CA GLU A 27 -12.32 17.08 24.92
C GLU A 27 -12.97 16.50 23.64
N LEU A 28 -13.17 15.18 23.59
CA LEU A 28 -13.81 14.51 22.48
C LEU A 28 -15.33 14.65 22.59
N THR A 29 -15.95 14.90 21.44
CA THR A 29 -17.40 14.83 21.30
C THR A 29 -17.90 13.42 21.62
N PRO A 30 -19.11 13.27 22.17
CA PRO A 30 -19.70 11.95 22.45
C PRO A 30 -19.74 11.04 21.21
N ALA A 31 -19.97 11.61 20.02
CA ALA A 31 -19.97 10.87 18.76
C ALA A 31 -18.60 10.29 18.42
N GLN A 32 -17.52 11.03 18.63
CA GLN A 32 -16.15 10.54 18.43
C GLN A 32 -15.81 9.42 19.42
N ARG A 33 -16.22 9.56 20.69
CA ARG A 33 -16.02 8.52 21.71
C ARG A 33 -16.69 7.20 21.32
N LYS A 34 -17.96 7.25 20.89
CA LYS A 34 -18.69 6.05 20.43
C LYS A 34 -17.99 5.33 19.27
N LYS A 35 -17.52 6.07 18.27
CA LYS A 35 -16.81 5.50 17.10
C LYS A 35 -15.46 4.88 17.49
N ALA A 36 -14.73 5.53 18.39
CA ALA A 36 -13.49 5.01 18.92
C ALA A 36 -13.71 3.71 19.73
N LEU A 37 -14.76 3.64 20.56
CA LEU A 37 -15.13 2.40 21.28
C LEU A 37 -15.55 1.28 20.32
N ALA A 38 -16.39 1.57 19.33
CA ALA A 38 -16.78 0.59 18.31
C ALA A 38 -15.58 0.05 17.54
N GLY A 39 -14.63 0.93 17.16
CA GLY A 39 -13.38 0.51 16.51
C GLY A 39 -12.54 -0.42 17.37
N ARG A 40 -12.48 -0.19 18.69
CA ARG A 40 -11.76 -1.06 19.63
C ARG A 40 -12.39 -2.44 19.75
N ILE A 41 -13.72 -2.51 19.83
CA ILE A 41 -14.44 -3.79 19.86
C ILE A 41 -14.07 -4.63 18.63
N LEU A 42 -13.98 -4.00 17.45
CA LEU A 42 -13.57 -4.68 16.21
C LEU A 42 -12.09 -5.13 16.20
N GLU A 43 -11.21 -4.40 16.87
CA GLU A 43 -9.80 -4.79 16.99
C GLU A 43 -9.63 -5.96 17.97
N VAL A 44 -10.35 -5.93 19.10
CA VAL A 44 -10.32 -6.99 20.11
C VAL A 44 -10.96 -8.27 19.57
N SER A 45 -12.03 -8.16 18.77
CA SER A 45 -12.65 -9.31 18.09
C SER A 45 -11.83 -9.87 16.92
N ALA A 46 -10.56 -9.47 16.77
CA ALA A 46 -9.64 -9.85 15.70
C ALA A 46 -10.11 -9.52 14.26
N GLY A 47 -11.13 -8.67 14.10
CA GLY A 47 -11.68 -8.32 12.79
C GLY A 47 -10.82 -7.30 12.02
N VAL A 48 -9.95 -6.55 12.71
CA VAL A 48 -9.12 -5.49 12.13
C VAL A 48 -7.76 -5.43 12.85
N LYS A 49 -6.69 -5.05 12.13
CA LYS A 49 -5.37 -4.80 12.73
C LYS A 49 -5.46 -3.72 13.81
N LEU A 50 -4.72 -3.89 14.91
CA LEU A 50 -4.66 -2.94 16.02
C LEU A 50 -4.37 -1.52 15.52
N GLY A 51 -5.11 -0.55 16.05
CA GLY A 51 -5.00 0.87 15.69
C GLY A 51 -5.69 1.28 14.38
N LYS A 52 -6.35 0.37 13.66
CA LYS A 52 -7.08 0.67 12.41
C LYS A 52 -8.60 0.54 12.54
N GLY A 53 -9.12 0.07 13.66
CA GLY A 53 -10.55 -0.19 13.87
C GLY A 53 -11.41 1.06 13.73
N GLU A 54 -11.00 2.20 14.30
CA GLU A 54 -11.77 3.45 14.18
C GLU A 54 -11.90 3.90 12.71
N LYS A 55 -10.83 3.75 11.92
CA LYS A 55 -10.85 4.09 10.48
C LYS A 55 -11.84 3.20 9.74
N VAL A 56 -11.84 1.89 10.03
CA VAL A 56 -12.78 0.95 9.43
C VAL A 56 -14.23 1.30 9.77
N VAL A 57 -14.54 1.65 11.04
CA VAL A 57 -15.89 2.09 11.43
C VAL A 57 -16.30 3.36 10.67
N ARG A 58 -15.41 4.35 10.59
CA ARG A 58 -15.70 5.59 9.84
C ARG A 58 -15.89 5.31 8.34
N GLU A 59 -15.14 4.37 7.78
CA GLU A 59 -15.27 3.95 6.38
C GLU A 59 -16.59 3.24 6.12
N THR A 60 -17.02 2.32 7.00
CA THR A 60 -18.30 1.63 6.85
C THR A 60 -19.50 2.57 6.98
N GLU A 61 -19.46 3.51 7.94
CA GLU A 61 -20.46 4.58 8.05
C GLU A 61 -20.50 5.44 6.78
N ARG A 62 -19.33 5.87 6.30
CA ARG A 62 -19.21 6.68 5.09
C ARG A 62 -19.71 5.94 3.84
N ASN A 63 -19.53 4.62 3.78
CA ASN A 63 -20.00 3.81 2.65
C ASN A 63 -21.52 3.67 2.59
N LYS A 64 -22.24 3.90 3.71
CA LYS A 64 -23.71 3.95 3.73
C LYS A 64 -24.27 5.26 3.15
N ALA A 65 -23.45 6.31 3.07
CA ALA A 65 -23.89 7.59 2.54
C ALA A 65 -24.00 7.59 1.01
N ALA A 66 -24.86 8.46 0.47
CA ALA A 66 -24.98 8.68 -0.97
C ALA A 66 -23.64 9.07 -1.61
N LYS A 67 -23.46 8.73 -2.90
CA LYS A 67 -22.19 8.93 -3.62
C LYS A 67 -21.67 10.36 -3.53
N GLN A 68 -22.53 11.35 -3.78
CA GLN A 68 -22.16 12.77 -3.76
C GLN A 68 -21.65 13.22 -2.38
N VAL A 69 -22.35 12.85 -1.31
CA VAL A 69 -21.94 13.15 0.07
C VAL A 69 -20.62 12.47 0.39
N ARG A 70 -20.48 11.19 0.01
CA ARG A 70 -19.28 10.40 0.21
C ARG A 70 -18.06 11.01 -0.48
N GLU A 71 -18.23 11.51 -1.70
CA GLU A 71 -17.18 12.19 -2.47
C GLU A 71 -16.84 13.55 -1.87
N GLY A 72 -17.84 14.36 -1.50
CA GLY A 72 -17.62 15.64 -0.82
C GLY A 72 -16.85 15.50 0.49
N LEU A 73 -17.17 14.48 1.30
CA LEU A 73 -16.43 14.18 2.53
C LEU A 73 -14.97 13.79 2.25
N LEU A 74 -14.70 13.03 1.18
CA LEU A 74 -13.33 12.68 0.78
C LEU A 74 -12.56 13.89 0.27
N ALA A 75 -13.18 14.73 -0.55
CA ALA A 75 -12.57 15.95 -1.05
C ALA A 75 -12.17 16.88 0.10
N LYS A 76 -13.11 17.16 1.01
CA LYS A 76 -12.86 18.01 2.20
C LYS A 76 -11.83 17.42 3.15
N LYS A 77 -11.67 16.09 3.19
CA LYS A 77 -10.61 15.43 3.95
C LYS A 77 -9.23 15.67 3.29
N LYS A 78 -9.15 15.51 1.97
CA LYS A 78 -7.91 15.78 1.21
C LYS A 78 -7.48 17.24 1.28
N GLU A 79 -8.42 18.17 1.24
CA GLU A 79 -8.14 19.61 1.41
C GLU A 79 -7.55 19.90 2.79
N ARG A 80 -8.17 19.37 3.86
CA ARG A 80 -7.61 19.48 5.22
C ARG A 80 -6.21 18.89 5.33
N GLU A 81 -6.00 17.69 4.79
CA GLU A 81 -4.67 17.05 4.76
C GLU A 81 -3.66 17.94 4.01
N LYS A 82 -4.02 18.60 2.90
CA LYS A 82 -3.12 19.52 2.20
C LYS A 82 -2.78 20.77 3.02
N ASN A 83 -3.79 21.38 3.66
CA ASN A 83 -3.58 22.56 4.48
C ASN A 83 -2.67 22.26 5.67
N GLU A 84 -2.87 21.12 6.35
CA GLU A 84 -2.01 20.66 7.45
C GLU A 84 -0.54 20.47 6.98
N LEU A 85 -0.33 20.00 5.75
CA LEU A 85 1.01 19.89 5.16
C LEU A 85 1.65 21.24 4.88
N GLU A 86 0.87 22.21 4.40
CA GLU A 86 1.35 23.56 4.11
C GLU A 86 1.67 24.30 5.41
N GLU A 87 0.80 24.22 6.41
CA GLU A 87 1.04 24.74 7.76
C GLU A 87 2.30 24.12 8.38
N ALA A 88 2.46 22.80 8.30
CA ALA A 88 3.67 22.13 8.81
C ALA A 88 4.94 22.57 8.08
N LYS A 89 4.87 22.86 6.77
CA LYS A 89 6.00 23.42 6.02
C LYS A 89 6.30 24.85 6.45
N ASN A 90 5.28 25.68 6.60
CA ASN A 90 5.41 27.07 7.01
C ASN A 90 6.00 27.20 8.43
N LEU A 91 5.61 26.29 9.32
CA LEU A 91 6.12 26.20 10.69
C LEU A 91 7.50 25.53 10.78
N GLY A 92 8.04 24.99 9.68
CA GLY A 92 9.31 24.26 9.68
C GLY A 92 9.26 22.85 10.32
N ASN A 93 8.08 22.37 10.69
CA ASN A 93 7.87 21.03 11.27
C ASN A 93 7.87 19.91 10.21
N TYR A 94 7.88 20.26 8.93
CA TYR A 94 7.97 19.31 7.84
C TYR A 94 9.43 18.94 7.53
N HIS A 95 9.75 17.65 7.63
CA HIS A 95 11.02 17.09 7.18
C HIS A 95 10.79 15.93 6.20
N PRO A 96 11.57 15.79 5.10
CA PRO A 96 11.39 14.72 4.11
C PRO A 96 11.40 13.31 4.69
N THR A 97 12.16 13.06 5.77
CA THR A 97 12.17 11.75 6.46
C THR A 97 10.86 11.46 7.20
N LEU A 98 10.13 12.50 7.60
CA LEU A 98 8.85 12.44 8.31
C LEU A 98 7.65 12.49 7.36
N LYS A 99 7.88 12.55 6.04
CA LYS A 99 6.83 12.55 5.02
C LYS A 99 5.79 11.44 5.22
N LYS A 100 6.20 10.27 5.71
CA LYS A 100 5.30 9.12 5.97
C LYS A 100 4.29 9.36 7.10
N LEU A 101 4.58 10.24 8.05
CA LEU A 101 3.67 10.59 9.14
C LEU A 101 2.54 11.50 8.65
N PHE A 102 2.91 12.36 7.71
CA PHE A 102 2.08 13.33 7.03
C PHE A 102 1.28 12.71 5.88
N GLU A 103 1.80 11.65 5.28
CA GLU A 103 1.12 10.90 4.24
C GLU A 103 0.02 10.01 4.85
N SER A 104 -1.25 10.28 4.51
CA SER A 104 -2.35 9.51 5.06
C SER A 104 -2.25 8.04 4.63
N SER A 105 -2.52 7.10 5.54
CA SER A 105 -2.44 5.66 5.27
C SER A 105 -3.29 5.15 4.10
N SER A 106 -4.14 6.02 3.54
CA SER A 106 -4.95 5.78 2.34
C SER A 106 -4.25 6.13 1.02
N SER A 107 -3.25 7.02 0.99
CA SER A 107 -2.54 7.38 -0.25
C SER A 107 -1.54 6.32 -0.68
N SER A 108 -1.01 5.54 0.28
CA SER A 108 -0.06 4.45 0.01
C SER A 108 -0.67 3.26 -0.76
N ALA A 109 -2.00 3.22 -0.92
CA ALA A 109 -2.70 2.13 -1.60
C ALA A 109 -2.55 2.17 -3.14
N THR A 110 -2.07 3.28 -3.70
CA THR A 110 -2.00 3.49 -5.15
C THR A 110 -0.81 2.80 -5.84
N SER A 111 0.16 2.27 -5.09
CA SER A 111 1.41 1.74 -5.66
C SER A 111 1.39 0.25 -6.05
N SER A 112 0.33 -0.49 -5.74
CA SER A 112 0.32 -1.95 -5.97
C SER A 112 -0.11 -2.38 -7.38
N LYS A 113 -0.72 -1.49 -8.17
CA LYS A 113 -1.17 -1.86 -9.51
C LYS A 113 0.01 -1.78 -10.48
N LYS A 114 0.55 -2.95 -10.84
CA LYS A 114 1.58 -3.05 -11.88
C LYS A 114 1.00 -2.45 -13.16
N ARG A 115 1.76 -1.54 -13.79
CA ARG A 115 1.39 -0.94 -15.08
C ARG A 115 1.09 -2.03 -16.10
N ASP A 116 -0.06 -1.92 -16.77
CA ASP A 116 -0.37 -2.79 -17.89
C ASP A 116 0.66 -2.59 -19.00
N ARG A 117 1.27 -3.69 -19.43
CA ARG A 117 2.39 -3.67 -20.40
C ARG A 117 1.93 -3.64 -21.86
N GLY A 118 0.61 -3.53 -22.09
CA GLY A 118 0.02 -3.60 -23.43
C GLY A 118 0.19 -4.98 -24.08
N ILE A 119 -0.21 -5.06 -25.34
CA ILE A 119 0.03 -6.24 -26.19
C ILE A 119 1.50 -6.23 -26.56
N LYS A 120 2.20 -7.34 -26.27
CA LYS A 120 3.61 -7.51 -26.63
C LYS A 120 3.70 -8.09 -28.04
N MET A 121 4.69 -7.62 -28.80
CA MET A 121 5.09 -8.26 -30.05
C MET A 121 5.88 -9.54 -29.74
N GLY A 122 5.64 -10.60 -30.53
CA GLY A 122 6.29 -11.90 -30.36
C GLY A 122 7.65 -12.05 -31.06
N VAL A 123 8.21 -10.97 -31.62
CA VAL A 123 9.45 -10.98 -32.41
C VAL A 123 10.45 -9.99 -31.85
N GLY A 124 11.68 -10.46 -31.59
CA GLY A 124 12.81 -9.63 -31.21
C GLY A 124 12.63 -8.79 -29.94
N ARG A 125 13.58 -7.88 -29.72
CA ARG A 125 13.57 -6.93 -28.61
C ARG A 125 13.51 -5.51 -29.15
N PHE A 126 12.35 -4.87 -28.98
CA PHE A 126 12.21 -3.44 -29.26
C PHE A 126 12.78 -2.62 -28.11
N SER A 127 13.78 -1.78 -28.40
CA SER A 127 14.42 -0.93 -27.40
C SER A 127 14.87 0.37 -28.05
N GLY A 128 14.46 1.52 -27.50
CA GLY A 128 14.90 2.84 -27.96
C GLY A 128 14.51 3.17 -29.41
N GLY A 129 13.34 2.71 -29.87
CA GLY A 129 12.87 2.96 -31.25
C GLY A 129 13.38 1.96 -32.29
N MET A 130 14.30 1.06 -31.91
CA MET A 130 14.90 0.09 -32.82
C MET A 130 14.48 -1.34 -32.47
N LEU A 131 14.06 -2.10 -33.49
CA LEU A 131 13.81 -3.53 -33.36
C LEU A 131 15.12 -4.30 -33.50
N LYS A 132 15.55 -4.96 -32.42
CA LYS A 132 16.73 -5.84 -32.44
C LYS A 132 16.28 -7.27 -32.68
N LEU A 133 16.72 -7.86 -33.80
CA LEU A 133 16.46 -9.24 -34.18
C LEU A 133 17.70 -10.10 -33.97
N SER A 134 17.53 -11.31 -33.46
CA SER A 134 18.62 -12.29 -33.43
C SER A 134 18.77 -12.96 -34.80
N ARG A 135 19.96 -13.49 -35.10
CA ARG A 135 20.18 -14.25 -36.35
C ARG A 135 19.25 -15.47 -36.44
N GLU A 136 18.92 -16.08 -35.31
CA GLU A 136 17.99 -17.21 -35.21
C GLU A 136 16.56 -16.81 -35.60
N GLU A 137 16.07 -15.68 -35.12
CA GLU A 137 14.74 -15.15 -35.48
C GLU A 137 14.66 -14.79 -36.97
N ILE A 138 15.74 -14.23 -37.53
CA ILE A 138 15.84 -13.93 -38.97
C ILE A 138 15.79 -15.23 -39.78
N SER A 139 16.55 -16.25 -39.38
CA SER A 139 16.56 -17.54 -40.07
C SER A 139 15.22 -18.28 -39.99
N ALA A 140 14.53 -18.19 -38.85
CA ALA A 140 13.20 -18.77 -38.66
C ALA A 140 12.15 -18.07 -39.54
N ALA A 141 12.26 -16.75 -39.73
CA ALA A 141 11.38 -15.99 -40.60
C ALA A 141 11.66 -16.19 -42.10
N GLN A 142 12.93 -16.43 -42.47
CA GLN A 142 13.36 -16.62 -43.87
C GLN A 142 13.10 -18.05 -44.41
N GLY A 143 12.56 -18.96 -43.59
CA GLY A 143 12.05 -20.23 -44.08
C GLY A 143 13.12 -21.23 -44.55
N SER A 144 14.36 -21.16 -44.05
CA SER A 144 15.31 -22.26 -44.28
C SER A 144 14.96 -23.42 -43.35
N GLY A 145 14.17 -24.34 -43.87
CA GLY A 145 13.75 -25.54 -43.17
C GLY A 145 14.93 -26.30 -42.59
N THR A 146 15.02 -26.36 -41.26
CA THR A 146 15.66 -27.47 -40.58
C THR A 146 14.61 -28.18 -39.74
N ARG A 147 14.33 -29.40 -40.21
CA ARG A 147 13.44 -30.39 -39.59
C ARG A 147 13.68 -30.47 -38.07
N GLY A 148 12.55 -30.66 -37.38
CA GLY A 148 12.37 -31.08 -36.01
C GLY A 148 13.61 -31.24 -35.14
N ARG A 149 13.65 -30.48 -34.04
CA ARG A 149 14.39 -30.92 -32.86
C ARG A 149 13.57 -30.68 -31.60
N THR A 150 12.80 -31.71 -31.30
CA THR A 150 12.63 -32.29 -29.97
C THR A 150 12.58 -31.30 -28.81
N SER A 151 11.36 -31.12 -28.31
CA SER A 151 11.03 -31.10 -26.89
C SER A 151 12.09 -31.84 -26.06
N ARG A 152 13.00 -31.09 -25.44
CA ARG A 152 13.81 -31.55 -24.31
C ARG A 152 13.83 -30.43 -23.30
N GLY A 153 12.95 -30.56 -22.32
CA GLY A 153 12.93 -29.71 -21.16
C GLY A 153 14.31 -29.62 -20.52
N ARG A 154 14.66 -28.43 -20.05
CA ARG A 154 15.57 -28.26 -18.94
C ARG A 154 15.09 -27.07 -18.15
N GLY A 155 14.47 -27.40 -17.03
CA GLY A 155 14.04 -26.46 -16.02
C GLY A 155 15.19 -25.57 -15.57
N GLY A 156 14.80 -24.42 -15.05
CA GLY A 156 15.69 -23.50 -14.40
C GLY A 156 16.45 -24.16 -13.24
N SER A 157 17.73 -23.84 -13.16
CA SER A 157 18.42 -23.53 -11.92
C SER A 157 19.85 -23.15 -12.27
N ARG A 158 20.13 -21.85 -12.29
CA ARG A 158 21.47 -21.33 -12.01
C ARG A 158 21.34 -20.20 -10.99
N GLY A 159 21.06 -20.61 -9.75
CA GLY A 159 21.44 -19.84 -8.59
C GLY A 159 22.95 -19.64 -8.64
N ARG A 160 23.37 -18.39 -8.76
CA ARG A 160 24.76 -17.99 -8.60
C ARG A 160 25.11 -18.06 -7.12
N GLY A 161 25.87 -19.08 -6.74
CA GLY A 161 26.63 -19.09 -5.50
C GLY A 161 27.73 -18.03 -5.57
N ARG A 162 27.62 -17.05 -4.68
CA ARG A 162 28.65 -16.04 -4.40
C ARG A 162 29.60 -16.65 -3.37
N LYS A 163 30.81 -17.03 -3.80
CA LYS A 163 31.93 -17.26 -2.88
C LYS A 163 32.57 -15.90 -2.59
N THR A 164 32.52 -15.50 -1.34
CA THR A 164 33.36 -14.46 -0.76
C THR A 164 34.71 -15.08 -0.42
N THR A 165 35.76 -14.56 -1.02
CA THR A 165 37.07 -14.42 -0.37
C THR A 165 37.15 -12.99 0.11
#